data_AF-A0A523DE10-F1
#
_entry.id   AF-A0A523DE10-F1
#
_cell.length_a   1.000
_cell.length_b   1.000
_cell.length_c   1.000
_cell.angle_alpha   90.00
_cell.angle_beta   90.00
_cell.angle_gamma   90.00
#
_symmetry.space_group_name_H-M   'P 1'
#
loop_
_entity.id
_entity.type
_entity.pdbx_description
1 polymer ?
#
loop_
_entity_poly.entity_id
_entity_poly.type
_entity_poly.pdbx_seq_one_letter_code
_entity_poly.pdbx_strand_id
1 'polypeptide(L)'
;MMERSSRLPHILFGLLLALCVVLALAFIIEEVPFEDVPSATDGGVARLYTGHGTAHGRFPSMDHGGAGLERHTPILWLAWSFGLLQIALILGCLALGVKHLERVWAPLVACGVFFAVIFTMMVVTYRGYLDEVAHPLFFSLPAPTAWFLYGFWPGEFLVVTLFVLVFSRSIVTRADLERFREVVVAHRRRDAGDP
;
A
#
# COMPACT_ATOMS: atom_id res chain seq x y z
N MET A 1 0.87 -30.03 17.10
CA MET A 1 0.20 -28.71 17.06
C MET A 1 1.28 -27.69 17.37
N MET A 2 1.99 -27.21 16.35
CA MET A 2 3.16 -26.33 16.51
C MET A 2 2.67 -24.92 16.86
N GLU A 3 3.29 -24.34 17.89
CA GLU A 3 3.07 -22.98 18.37
C GLU A 3 3.16 -21.97 17.22
N ARG A 4 2.00 -21.41 16.84
CA ARG A 4 1.96 -20.22 15.98
C ARG A 4 2.74 -19.14 16.74
N SER A 5 3.77 -18.55 16.15
CA SER A 5 4.54 -17.47 16.79
C SER A 5 3.56 -16.43 17.33
N SER A 6 3.44 -16.37 18.66
CA SER A 6 2.47 -15.53 19.40
C SER A 6 2.59 -14.04 19.06
N ARG A 7 3.66 -13.66 18.37
CA ARG A 7 4.02 -12.29 18.01
C ARG A 7 3.39 -11.80 16.70
N LEU A 8 3.00 -12.69 15.77
CA LEU A 8 2.52 -12.26 14.45
C LEU A 8 1.22 -11.42 14.51
N PRO A 9 0.19 -11.79 15.30
CA PRO A 9 -0.99 -10.94 15.46
C PRO A 9 -0.68 -9.58 16.09
N HIS A 10 0.26 -9.53 17.04
CA HIS A 10 0.72 -8.29 17.67
C HIS A 10 1.46 -7.37 16.68
N ILE A 11 2.29 -7.95 15.80
CA ILE A 11 2.97 -7.21 14.72
C ILE A 11 1.94 -6.59 13.78
N LEU A 12 0.93 -7.36 13.36
CA LEU A 12 -0.13 -6.86 12.47
C LEU A 12 -0.96 -5.74 13.10
N PHE A 13 -1.30 -5.89 14.38
CA PHE A 13 -1.96 -4.83 15.13
C PHE A 13 -1.09 -3.56 15.18
N GLY A 14 0.21 -3.70 15.44
CA GLY A 14 1.16 -2.60 15.41
C GLY A 14 1.25 -1.92 14.03
N LEU A 15 1.29 -2.69 12.95
CA LEU A 15 1.29 -2.17 11.58
C LEU A 15 0.01 -1.41 11.24
N LEU A 16 -1.15 -1.94 11.65
CA LEU A 16 -2.44 -1.28 11.45
C LEU A 16 -2.53 0.03 12.23
N LEU A 17 -2.07 0.03 13.48
CA LEU A 17 -2.01 1.25 14.30
C LEU A 17 -1.06 2.29 13.68
N ALA A 18 0.11 1.86 13.18
CA ALA A 18 1.03 2.74 12.47
C ALA A 18 0.41 3.34 11.20
N LEU A 19 -0.32 2.55 10.40
CA LEU A 19 -1.07 3.05 9.24
C LEU A 19 -2.10 4.10 9.63
N CYS A 20 -2.87 3.86 10.69
CA CYS A 20 -3.84 4.83 11.20
C CYS A 20 -3.16 6.13 11.65
N VAL A 21 -2.02 6.04 12.34
CA VAL A 21 -1.23 7.22 12.76
C VAL A 21 -0.71 8.00 11.56
N VAL A 22 -0.11 7.33 10.57
CA VAL A 22 0.38 7.98 9.35
C VAL A 22 -0.76 8.65 8.58
N LEU A 23 -1.92 8.00 8.48
CA LEU A 23 -3.10 8.59 7.87
C LEU A 23 -3.58 9.82 8.66
N ALA A 24 -3.68 9.73 9.98
CA ALA A 24 -4.08 10.86 10.83
C ALA A 24 -3.13 12.05 10.70
N LEU A 25 -1.81 11.80 10.63
CA LEU A 25 -0.81 12.85 10.40
C LEU A 25 -1.04 13.57 9.06
N ALA A 26 -1.51 12.88 8.03
CA ALA A 26 -1.83 13.51 6.74
C ALA A 26 -2.96 14.55 6.85
N PHE A 27 -3.89 14.39 7.79
CA PHE A 27 -4.96 15.37 8.06
C PHE A 27 -4.52 16.52 8.98
N ILE A 28 -3.34 16.44 9.60
CA ILE A 28 -2.77 17.50 10.44
C ILE A 28 -1.88 18.43 9.62
N ILE A 29 -1.36 17.97 8.49
CA ILE A 29 -0.56 18.80 7.58
C ILE A 29 -1.44 19.89 6.98
N GLU A 30 -0.90 21.11 6.92
CA GLU A 30 -1.57 22.25 6.28
C GLU A 30 -1.94 21.92 4.83
N GLU A 31 -3.19 22.20 4.49
CA GLU A 31 -3.70 21.99 3.14
C GLU A 31 -3.09 23.05 2.20
N VAL A 32 -2.49 22.58 1.10
CA VAL A 32 -1.90 23.42 0.05
C VAL A 32 -2.69 23.18 -1.23
N PRO A 33 -3.06 24.22 -2.00
CA PRO A 33 -2.67 25.62 -1.86
C PRO A 33 -3.54 26.44 -0.90
N PHE A 34 -2.93 27.45 -0.26
CA PHE A 34 -3.59 28.51 0.49
C PHE A 34 -3.17 29.88 -0.05
N GLU A 35 -4.02 30.89 0.15
CA GLU A 35 -3.72 32.28 -0.21
C GLU A 35 -3.73 33.15 1.03
N ASP A 36 -2.72 34.00 1.17
CA ASP A 36 -2.58 34.94 2.27
C ASP A 36 -3.25 36.27 1.86
N VAL A 37 -4.45 36.54 2.39
CA VAL A 37 -5.28 37.69 2.05
C VAL A 37 -5.25 38.72 3.18
N PRO A 38 -5.22 40.04 2.90
CA PRO A 38 -5.30 41.05 3.96
C PRO A 38 -6.58 40.89 4.79
N SER A 39 -6.44 40.76 6.11
CA SER A 39 -7.56 40.66 7.04
C SER A 39 -8.25 42.02 7.17
N ALA A 40 -9.54 42.06 6.79
CA ALA A 40 -10.34 43.28 6.83
C ALA A 40 -10.60 43.82 8.25
N THR A 41 -10.41 43.00 9.28
CA THR A 41 -10.74 43.33 10.67
C THR A 41 -9.56 43.77 11.53
N ASP A 42 -8.36 43.21 11.34
CA ASP A 42 -7.20 43.44 12.23
C ASP A 42 -5.96 44.02 11.54
N GLY A 43 -6.01 44.30 10.24
CA GLY A 43 -4.82 44.74 9.47
C GLY A 43 -3.70 43.70 9.37
N GLY A 44 -3.94 42.49 9.89
CA GLY A 44 -3.07 41.31 9.73
C GLY A 44 -3.32 40.59 8.41
N VAL A 45 -2.68 39.44 8.24
CA VAL A 45 -2.85 38.56 7.07
C VAL A 45 -3.72 37.37 7.49
N ALA A 46 -4.83 37.14 6.78
CA ALA A 46 -5.71 35.99 6.97
C ALA A 46 -5.43 34.94 5.89
N ARG A 47 -5.17 33.70 6.31
CA ARG A 47 -4.92 32.58 5.39
C ARG A 47 -6.24 31.96 4.93
N LEU A 48 -6.49 32.00 3.63
CA LEU A 48 -7.65 31.41 2.98
C LEU A 48 -7.26 30.07 2.34
N TYR A 49 -7.84 28.97 2.83
CA TYR A 49 -7.72 27.66 2.21
C TYR A 49 -8.79 27.55 1.12
N THR A 50 -8.39 27.58 -0.15
CA THR A 50 -9.36 27.62 -1.25
C THR A 50 -9.98 26.26 -1.54
N GLY A 51 -9.36 25.13 -1.14
CA GLY A 51 -9.87 23.76 -1.29
C GLY A 51 -10.16 23.29 -2.73
N HIS A 52 -10.22 24.21 -3.70
CA HIS A 52 -10.62 24.03 -5.08
C HIS A 52 -9.45 24.27 -6.05
N GLY A 53 -8.27 24.65 -5.54
CA GLY A 53 -7.08 24.96 -6.31
C GLY A 53 -6.84 26.47 -6.46
N THR A 54 -5.87 26.82 -7.29
CA THR A 54 -5.54 28.18 -7.72
C THR A 54 -6.02 28.40 -9.15
N ALA A 55 -6.50 29.59 -9.48
CA ALA A 55 -6.93 29.91 -10.84
C ALA A 55 -5.75 29.85 -11.82
N HIS A 56 -5.95 29.22 -12.98
CA HIS A 56 -4.90 29.09 -13.99
C HIS A 56 -4.62 30.45 -14.67
N GLY A 57 -3.36 30.91 -14.64
CA GLY A 57 -2.98 32.24 -15.14
C GLY A 57 -3.32 32.53 -16.61
N ARG A 58 -3.47 31.48 -17.44
CA ARG A 58 -3.91 31.61 -18.85
C ARG A 58 -5.41 31.34 -19.06
N PHE A 59 -6.06 30.58 -18.17
CA PHE A 59 -7.42 30.08 -18.36
C PHE A 59 -8.19 30.27 -17.04
N PRO A 60 -8.72 31.47 -16.76
CA PRO A 60 -9.32 31.80 -15.47
C PRO A 60 -10.55 30.98 -15.09
N SER A 61 -11.17 30.28 -16.06
CA SER A 61 -12.28 29.36 -15.82
C SER A 61 -11.84 27.97 -15.35
N MET A 62 -10.54 27.75 -15.15
CA MET A 62 -9.97 26.47 -14.75
C MET A 62 -9.08 26.65 -13.53
N ASP A 63 -9.36 25.89 -12.49
CA ASP A 63 -8.48 25.79 -11.32
C ASP A 63 -7.46 24.67 -11.52
N HIS A 64 -6.27 24.86 -10.97
CA HIS A 64 -5.21 23.86 -10.90
C HIS A 64 -4.65 23.83 -9.48
N GLY A 65 -4.11 22.70 -9.05
CA GLY A 65 -3.63 22.57 -7.66
C GLY A 65 -2.30 23.27 -7.35
N GLY A 66 -1.97 24.39 -8.02
CA GLY A 66 -0.71 25.11 -7.84
C GLY A 66 0.54 24.35 -8.27
N ALA A 67 1.70 24.78 -7.77
CA ALA A 67 2.99 24.14 -8.03
C ALA A 67 3.07 22.77 -7.36
N GLY A 68 3.42 21.73 -8.14
CA GLY A 68 3.46 20.35 -7.67
C GLY A 68 4.45 20.14 -6.51
N LEU A 69 5.63 20.75 -6.57
CA LEU A 69 6.65 20.60 -5.53
C LEU A 69 6.18 21.13 -4.17
N GLU A 70 5.59 22.32 -4.12
CA GLU A 70 5.09 22.94 -2.89
C GLU A 70 3.97 22.11 -2.26
N ARG A 71 3.05 21.60 -3.08
CA ARG A 71 1.93 20.78 -2.63
C ARG A 71 2.37 19.41 -2.09
N HIS A 72 3.33 18.76 -2.75
CA HIS A 72 3.67 17.36 -2.45
C HIS A 72 4.82 17.21 -1.46
N THR A 73 5.73 18.19 -1.35
CA THR A 73 6.89 18.11 -0.43
C THR A 73 6.53 17.74 1.01
N PRO A 74 5.52 18.36 1.67
CA PRO A 74 5.23 18.06 3.06
C PRO A 74 4.60 16.67 3.26
N ILE A 75 3.89 16.14 2.27
CA ILE A 75 3.13 14.89 2.38
C ILE A 75 3.83 13.68 1.76
N LEU A 76 4.86 13.88 0.93
CA LEU A 76 5.51 12.81 0.17
C LEU A 76 6.06 11.69 1.06
N TRP A 77 6.66 12.06 2.20
CA TRP A 77 7.24 11.10 3.13
C TRP A 77 6.14 10.29 3.86
N LEU A 78 4.98 10.90 4.13
CA LEU A 78 3.82 10.19 4.67
C LEU A 78 3.28 9.21 3.66
N ALA A 79 3.11 9.63 2.41
CA ALA A 79 2.66 8.75 1.33
C ALA A 79 3.62 7.56 1.13
N TRP A 80 4.93 7.81 1.18
CA TRP A 80 5.94 6.75 1.13
C TRP A 80 5.84 5.78 2.32
N SER A 81 5.75 6.32 3.53
CA SER A 81 5.65 5.52 4.77
C SER A 81 4.37 4.69 4.77
N PHE A 82 3.25 5.28 4.35
CA PHE A 82 1.96 4.61 4.22
C PHE A 82 2.03 3.43 3.26
N GLY A 83 2.59 3.63 2.07
CA GLY A 83 2.73 2.55 1.08
C GLY A 83 3.63 1.40 1.57
N LEU A 84 4.74 1.69 2.24
CA LEU A 84 5.61 0.65 2.81
C LEU A 84 4.92 -0.13 3.94
N LEU A 85 4.20 0.57 4.82
CA LEU A 85 3.42 -0.07 5.88
C LEU A 85 2.29 -0.94 5.29
N GLN A 86 1.66 -0.49 4.21
CA GLN A 86 0.62 -1.25 3.51
C GLN A 86 1.18 -2.54 2.89
N ILE A 87 2.35 -2.47 2.24
CA ILE A 87 3.05 -3.66 1.73
C ILE A 87 3.37 -4.61 2.89
N ALA A 88 3.93 -4.11 3.99
CA ALA A 88 4.25 -4.93 5.17
C ALA A 88 3.00 -5.60 5.77
N LEU A 89 1.89 -4.87 5.85
CA LEU A 89 0.61 -5.38 6.35
C LEU A 89 0.10 -6.51 5.45
N ILE A 90 0.10 -6.32 4.12
CA ILE A 90 -0.35 -7.34 3.16
C ILE A 90 0.49 -8.62 3.29
N LEU A 91 1.81 -8.50 3.39
CA LEU A 91 2.70 -9.66 3.59
C LEU A 91 2.44 -10.36 4.92
N GLY A 92 2.19 -9.61 5.99
CA GLY A 92 1.86 -10.20 7.29
C GLY A 92 0.50 -10.93 7.27
N CYS A 93 -0.50 -10.38 6.56
CA CYS A 93 -1.79 -11.04 6.35
C CYS A 93 -1.64 -12.33 5.54
N LEU A 94 -0.82 -12.31 4.48
CA LEU A 94 -0.48 -13.52 3.72
C LEU A 94 0.23 -14.56 4.61
N ALA A 95 1.18 -14.12 5.43
CA ALA A 95 1.90 -15.00 6.35
C ALA A 95 0.97 -15.66 7.39
N LEU A 96 -0.07 -14.97 7.88
CA LEU A 96 -1.06 -15.56 8.79
C LEU A 96 -1.79 -16.75 8.17
N GLY A 97 -2.05 -16.71 6.86
CA GLY A 97 -2.80 -17.75 6.15
C GLY A 97 -2.00 -19.06 5.97
N VAL A 98 -0.68 -19.02 6.11
CA VAL A 98 0.20 -20.15 5.79
C VAL A 98 0.46 -21.03 7.01
N LYS A 99 0.25 -22.34 6.88
CA LYS A 99 0.52 -23.32 7.95
C LYS A 99 2.02 -23.55 8.20
N HIS A 100 2.81 -23.59 7.13
CA HIS A 100 4.26 -23.84 7.14
C HIS A 100 5.04 -22.62 6.64
N LEU A 101 5.05 -21.56 7.46
CA LEU A 101 5.64 -20.27 7.08
C LEU A 101 7.13 -20.40 6.75
N GLU A 102 7.86 -21.29 7.43
CA GLU A 102 9.27 -21.56 7.22
C GLU A 102 9.62 -21.94 5.77
N ARG A 103 8.69 -22.58 5.05
CA ARG A 103 8.91 -23.02 3.66
C ARG A 103 8.67 -21.88 2.66
N VAL A 104 7.90 -20.86 3.03
CA VAL A 104 7.47 -19.78 2.13
C VAL A 104 7.99 -18.41 2.53
N TRP A 105 8.65 -18.31 3.68
CA TRP A 105 9.15 -17.04 4.22
C TRP A 105 10.10 -16.34 3.28
N ALA A 106 11.14 -17.03 2.81
CA ALA A 106 12.13 -16.44 1.91
C ALA A 106 11.49 -15.88 0.61
N PRO A 107 10.68 -16.64 -0.14
CA PRO A 107 10.09 -16.10 -1.36
C PRO A 107 9.00 -15.05 -1.09
N LEU A 108 8.29 -15.11 0.06
CA LEU A 108 7.35 -14.07 0.48
C LEU A 108 8.07 -12.74 0.79
N VAL A 109 9.18 -12.79 1.54
CA VAL A 109 10.01 -11.62 1.84
C VAL A 109 10.63 -11.06 0.57
N ALA A 110 11.10 -11.92 -0.35
CA ALA A 110 11.63 -11.49 -1.63
C ALA A 110 10.59 -10.71 -2.46
N CYS A 111 9.34 -11.18 -2.51
CA CYS A 111 8.24 -10.43 -3.13
C CYS A 111 8.04 -9.08 -2.45
N GLY A 112 7.99 -9.07 -1.11
CA GLY A 112 7.82 -7.86 -0.34
C GLY A 112 8.88 -6.80 -0.61
N VAL A 113 10.15 -7.22 -0.59
CA VAL A 113 11.29 -6.36 -0.91
C VAL A 113 11.21 -5.85 -2.34
N PHE A 114 10.84 -6.71 -3.31
CA PHE A 114 10.66 -6.30 -4.69
C PHE A 114 9.63 -5.18 -4.82
N PHE A 115 8.43 -5.33 -4.26
CA PHE A 115 7.40 -4.27 -4.30
C PHE A 115 7.82 -3.02 -3.54
N ALA A 116 8.48 -3.16 -2.38
CA ALA A 116 8.97 -2.02 -1.61
C ALA A 116 10.00 -1.21 -2.41
N VAL A 117 10.90 -1.87 -3.14
CA VAL A 117 11.89 -1.23 -4.02
C VAL A 117 11.20 -0.52 -5.17
N ILE A 118 10.30 -1.20 -5.91
CA ILE A 118 9.57 -0.59 -7.03
C ILE A 118 8.76 0.63 -6.57
N PHE A 119 8.03 0.50 -5.47
CA PHE A 119 7.25 1.60 -4.89
C PHE A 119 8.16 2.75 -4.46
N THR A 120 9.30 2.46 -3.83
CA THR A 120 10.26 3.50 -3.45
C THR A 120 10.82 4.21 -4.68
N MET A 121 11.14 3.48 -5.75
CA MET A 121 11.61 4.07 -7.00
C MET A 121 10.54 4.94 -7.66
N MET A 122 9.27 4.53 -7.61
CA MET A 122 8.15 5.34 -8.07
C MET A 122 8.06 6.66 -7.30
N VAL A 123 8.21 6.66 -5.97
CA VAL A 123 8.18 7.89 -5.16
C VAL A 123 9.40 8.78 -5.43
N VAL A 124 10.60 8.20 -5.52
CA VAL A 124 11.85 8.96 -5.75
C VAL A 124 11.83 9.63 -7.12
N THR A 125 11.44 8.88 -8.16
CA THR A 125 11.33 9.44 -9.52
C THR A 125 10.16 10.43 -9.64
N TYR A 126 9.08 10.24 -8.88
CA TYR A 126 8.01 11.22 -8.79
C TYR A 126 8.50 12.53 -8.16
N ARG A 127 9.33 12.48 -7.12
CA ARG A 127 9.93 13.68 -6.53
C ARG A 127 10.76 14.47 -7.55
N GLY A 128 11.60 13.78 -8.34
CA GLY A 128 12.36 14.44 -9.43
C GLY A 128 11.45 15.00 -10.51
N TYR A 129 10.37 14.29 -10.84
CA TYR A 129 9.34 14.76 -11.77
C TYR A 129 8.61 16.03 -11.28
N LEU A 130 8.60 16.34 -9.99
CA LEU A 130 7.98 17.58 -9.50
C LEU A 130 8.84 18.84 -9.70
N ASP A 131 10.14 18.66 -9.93
CA ASP A 131 11.14 19.75 -9.94
C ASP A 131 11.55 20.15 -11.38
N GLU A 132 11.48 19.20 -12.32
CA GLU A 132 11.94 19.42 -13.71
C GLU A 132 10.85 20.05 -14.61
N VAL A 133 11.25 20.92 -15.54
CA VAL A 133 10.33 21.49 -16.56
C VAL A 133 10.20 20.58 -17.79
N ALA A 134 11.20 19.73 -18.02
CA ALA A 134 11.25 18.76 -19.11
C ALA A 134 11.66 17.40 -18.54
N HIS A 135 10.80 16.39 -18.73
CA HIS A 135 10.99 15.09 -18.12
C HIS A 135 11.50 14.06 -19.12
N PRO A 136 12.57 13.32 -18.81
CA PRO A 136 12.99 12.21 -19.63
C PRO A 136 11.89 11.14 -19.66
N LEU A 137 11.47 10.77 -20.87
CA LEU A 137 10.49 9.70 -21.08
C LEU A 137 11.20 8.36 -21.19
N PHE A 138 10.70 7.36 -20.47
CA PHE A 138 11.10 5.97 -20.59
C PHE A 138 10.02 5.20 -21.34
N PHE A 139 10.32 4.73 -22.56
CA PHE A 139 9.33 4.14 -23.48
C PHE A 139 8.04 4.97 -23.57
N SER A 140 8.18 6.27 -23.83
CA SER A 140 7.07 7.22 -23.98
C SER A 140 6.28 7.55 -22.71
N LEU A 141 6.72 7.10 -21.53
CA LEU A 141 6.08 7.42 -20.25
C LEU A 141 7.02 8.19 -19.31
N PRO A 142 6.48 9.09 -18.46
CA PRO A 142 7.23 9.63 -17.34
C PRO A 142 7.81 8.52 -16.46
N ALA A 143 9.01 8.73 -15.92
CA ALA A 143 9.70 7.79 -15.05
C ALA A 143 8.81 7.20 -13.91
N PRO A 144 8.04 7.97 -13.12
CA PRO A 144 7.18 7.39 -12.09
C PRO A 144 6.07 6.48 -12.68
N THR A 145 5.48 6.87 -13.81
CA THR A 145 4.48 6.05 -14.50
C THR A 145 5.08 4.77 -15.07
N ALA A 146 6.32 4.83 -15.57
CA ALA A 146 7.04 3.66 -16.06
C ALA A 146 7.31 2.64 -14.94
N TRP A 147 7.71 3.07 -13.74
CA TRP A 147 7.87 2.17 -12.59
C TRP A 147 6.57 1.47 -12.23
N PHE A 148 5.45 2.19 -12.26
CA PHE A 148 4.13 1.59 -12.02
C PHE A 148 3.78 0.57 -13.11
N LEU A 149 3.78 0.98 -14.39
CA LEU A 149 3.26 0.17 -15.48
C LEU A 149 4.17 -1.00 -15.85
N TYR A 150 5.49 -0.83 -15.79
CA TYR A 150 6.47 -1.84 -16.20
C TYR A 150 7.08 -2.61 -15.03
N GLY A 151 7.01 -2.06 -13.80
CA GLY A 151 7.53 -2.70 -12.60
C GLY A 151 6.42 -3.27 -11.72
N PHE A 152 5.56 -2.38 -11.21
CA PHE A 152 4.55 -2.73 -10.20
C PHE A 152 3.46 -3.64 -10.77
N TRP A 153 2.84 -3.22 -11.87
CA TRP A 153 1.75 -3.95 -12.54
C TRP A 153 2.14 -5.40 -12.90
N PRO A 154 3.25 -5.67 -13.62
CA PRO A 154 3.62 -7.05 -13.91
C PRO A 154 4.12 -7.80 -12.66
N GLY A 155 4.63 -7.08 -11.66
CA GLY A 155 5.00 -7.63 -10.36
C GLY A 155 3.85 -8.37 -9.67
N GLU A 156 2.61 -7.94 -9.86
CA GLU A 156 1.43 -8.62 -9.29
C GLU A 156 1.31 -10.07 -9.77
N PHE A 157 1.67 -10.36 -11.03
CA PHE A 157 1.70 -11.73 -11.56
C PHE A 157 2.75 -12.61 -10.87
N LEU A 158 3.84 -12.02 -10.35
CA LEU A 158 4.82 -12.76 -9.56
C LEU A 158 4.21 -13.25 -8.24
N VAL A 159 3.37 -12.43 -7.59
CA VAL A 159 2.61 -12.84 -6.39
C VAL A 159 1.62 -13.94 -6.73
N VAL A 160 0.88 -13.81 -7.83
CA VAL A 160 -0.06 -14.85 -8.29
C VAL A 160 0.68 -16.15 -8.61
N THR A 161 1.82 -16.07 -9.27
CA THR A 161 2.65 -17.24 -9.61
C THR A 161 3.15 -17.93 -8.35
N LEU A 162 3.68 -17.15 -7.40
CA LEU A 162 4.10 -17.65 -6.10
C LEU A 162 2.93 -18.29 -5.34
N PHE A 163 1.76 -17.67 -5.37
CA PHE A 163 0.54 -18.22 -4.81
C PHE A 163 0.21 -19.57 -5.46
N VAL A 164 0.07 -19.66 -6.78
CA VAL A 164 -0.29 -20.92 -7.45
C VAL A 164 0.71 -22.04 -7.16
N LEU A 165 2.02 -21.75 -7.25
CA LEU A 165 3.08 -22.76 -7.12
C LEU A 165 3.33 -23.18 -5.66
N VAL A 166 3.19 -22.27 -4.71
CA VAL A 166 3.59 -22.49 -3.31
C VAL A 166 2.38 -22.68 -2.39
N PHE A 167 1.29 -21.94 -2.60
CA PHE A 167 0.12 -21.94 -1.73
C PHE A 167 -0.68 -23.24 -1.80
N SER A 168 -0.76 -23.86 -2.99
CA SER A 168 -1.38 -25.19 -3.19
C SER A 168 -0.71 -26.29 -2.35
N ARG A 169 0.57 -26.10 -1.97
CA ARG A 169 1.33 -27.04 -1.15
C ARG A 169 1.30 -26.71 0.34
N SER A 170 0.91 -25.49 0.73
CA SER A 170 1.07 -25.02 2.11
C SER A 170 -0.25 -24.76 2.85
N ILE A 171 -1.40 -24.64 2.18
CA ILE A 171 -2.66 -24.24 2.84
C ILE A 171 -3.76 -25.29 2.80
N VAL A 172 -4.04 -25.86 1.62
CA VAL A 172 -4.92 -27.03 1.49
C VAL A 172 -4.10 -28.17 0.92
N THR A 173 -3.49 -28.95 1.80
CA THR A 173 -2.77 -30.15 1.39
C THR A 173 -3.75 -31.28 1.07
N ARG A 174 -3.30 -32.29 0.30
CA ARG A 174 -4.09 -33.51 0.08
C ARG A 174 -4.44 -34.20 1.39
N ALA A 175 -3.51 -34.21 2.34
CA ALA A 175 -3.72 -34.75 3.68
C ALA A 175 -4.81 -33.98 4.45
N ASP A 176 -4.88 -32.66 4.31
CA ASP A 176 -5.96 -31.86 4.91
C ASP A 176 -7.34 -32.21 4.30
N LEU A 177 -7.39 -32.44 2.98
CA LEU A 177 -8.61 -32.83 2.28
C LEU A 177 -9.08 -34.24 2.66
N GLU A 178 -8.16 -35.19 2.79
CA GLU A 178 -8.45 -36.55 3.24
C GLU A 178 -8.99 -36.54 4.68
N ARG A 179 -8.30 -35.82 5.58
CA ARG A 179 -8.75 -35.68 6.97
C ARG A 179 -10.10 -34.95 7.08
N PHE A 180 -10.34 -33.95 6.24
CA PHE A 180 -11.65 -33.30 6.17
C PHE A 180 -12.75 -34.27 5.74
N ARG A 181 -12.49 -35.10 4.72
CA ARG A 181 -13.44 -36.13 4.27
C ARG A 181 -13.74 -37.16 5.37
N GLU A 182 -12.72 -37.60 6.09
CA GLU A 182 -12.89 -38.53 7.23
C GLU A 182 -13.78 -37.93 8.32
N VAL A 183 -13.55 -36.67 8.70
CA VAL A 183 -14.37 -35.96 9.69
C VAL A 183 -15.81 -35.82 9.22
N VAL A 184 -16.04 -35.46 7.95
CA VAL A 184 -17.39 -35.35 7.38
C VAL A 184 -18.12 -36.70 7.39
N VAL A 185 -17.44 -37.79 7.01
CA VAL A 185 -18.03 -39.14 7.05
C VAL A 185 -18.35 -39.57 8.48
N ALA A 186 -17.46 -39.31 9.43
CA ALA A 186 -17.69 -39.60 10.84
C ALA A 186 -18.87 -38.81 11.42
N HIS A 187 -19.02 -37.54 11.04
CA HIS A 187 -20.14 -36.71 11.48
C HIS A 187 -21.47 -37.20 10.89
N ARG A 188 -21.48 -37.53 9.58
CA ARG A 188 -22.66 -38.05 8.90
C ARG A 188 -23.13 -39.40 9.45
N ARG A 189 -22.21 -40.26 9.88
CA ARG A 189 -22.53 -41.53 10.57
C ARG A 189 -23.17 -41.30 11.94
N ARG A 190 -22.65 -40.32 12.72
CA ARG A 190 -23.25 -39.92 13.99
C ARG A 190 -24.66 -39.36 13.83
N ASP A 191 -24.89 -38.53 12.81
CA ASP A 191 -26.21 -37.94 12.55
C ASP A 191 -27.22 -38.96 11.99
N ALA A 192 -26.74 -40.00 11.30
CA ALA A 192 -27.57 -41.09 10.78
C ALA A 192 -27.99 -42.13 11.84
N GLY A 193 -27.51 -41.99 13.08
CA GLY A 193 -27.89 -42.87 14.19
C GLY A 193 -27.41 -44.32 14.06
N ASP A 194 -26.40 -44.57 13.23
CA ASP A 194 -25.80 -45.90 13.09
C ASP A 194 -24.66 -46.03 14.12
N PRO A 195 -24.75 -46.93 15.10
CA PRO A 195 -23.75 -47.09 16.16
C PRO A 195 -22.36 -47.51 15.66
#